data_AF-A0A2M6P1B9-F1
#
_entry.id   AF-A0A2M6P1B9-F1
#
_cell.length_a   1.000
_cell.length_b   1.000
_cell.length_c   1.000
_cell.angle_alpha   90.00
_cell.angle_beta   90.00
_cell.angle_gamma   90.00
#
_symmetry.space_group_name_H-M   'P 1'
#
loop_
_entity.id
_entity.type
_entity.pdbx_description
1 polymer ?
#
loop_
_entity_poly.entity_id
_entity_poly.type
_entity_poly.pdbx_seq_one_letter_code
_entity_poly.pdbx_strand_id
1 'polypeptide(L)'
;MDNMSRRDFLKRLAGGAALLATGGLGGEMVRRELKEKDYNEKLAVIEKNIHSLINSFTITNKEINKKNNYTERTISEKELVRDFFLEKNGGIDAIKNSLHETLIPLVQLSKDFDVDKDFIAITKLLYKALDTVDLQGTLLDFMLKNCPDQEEKFRNDIFIDKEISSTYFHTKAEDYWPEKIMHFEIDQRIGQWASYPNEDIRLAINESYIRDIGWSDEKKLRTFRMIMANEDVKHILQNSDCTLAEVFSIIKAAIIEYPDLDKKQYSKVIKELLTKREQFKSKEIIGPHTDEVIIFNYGNTVLNSPDNPTSTNFDGSFLKKLSDELVEDASKVTLVHERAKNTDQSIKKTLSSMIEHSKGATTLLFNTHGTSTNELLIDEGRETLKTFTIANPLMMRVINSAIDGKNYKDELSDVTIFLASCHSYNFAKELERAFRSEFNFLKKTYQDLLRHVEISYDEINLPTVITMANKGSVTFSSACIGELKKHRKSINRQGTLDGAFLLQSMQPDVYGTSDITFFNGDKGNLEEIGMTPVTTHTKAS
;
A
#
# COMPACT_ATOMS: atom_id res chain seq x y z
N MET A 1 -14.69 44.73 -42.31
CA MET A 1 -16.05 44.45 -41.79
C MET A 1 -17.03 45.02 -42.81
N ASP A 2 -17.54 44.19 -43.70
CA ASP A 2 -18.51 44.62 -44.71
C ASP A 2 -19.89 44.80 -44.07
N ASN A 3 -20.49 45.97 -44.32
CA ASN A 3 -21.84 46.32 -43.89
C ASN A 3 -22.86 45.46 -44.66
N MET A 4 -23.17 44.30 -44.08
CA MET A 4 -24.25 43.43 -44.56
C MET A 4 -25.57 44.20 -44.52
N SER A 5 -26.29 44.25 -45.64
CA SER A 5 -27.53 45.02 -45.71
C SER A 5 -28.59 44.41 -44.78
N ARG A 6 -29.41 45.25 -44.12
CA ARG A 6 -30.53 44.81 -43.27
C ARG A 6 -31.47 43.84 -43.99
N ARG A 7 -31.54 43.91 -45.33
CA ARG A 7 -32.32 43.04 -46.20
C ARG A 7 -31.70 41.64 -46.33
N ASP A 8 -30.38 41.52 -46.34
CA ASP A 8 -29.68 40.23 -46.40
C ASP A 8 -29.64 39.52 -45.03
N PHE A 9 -29.55 40.30 -43.95
CA PHE A 9 -29.73 39.79 -42.59
C PHE A 9 -31.14 39.21 -42.38
N LEU A 10 -32.18 39.92 -42.83
CA LEU A 10 -33.57 39.44 -42.74
C LEU A 10 -33.86 38.26 -43.67
N LYS A 11 -33.20 38.16 -44.84
CA LYS A 11 -33.30 36.97 -45.72
C LYS A 11 -32.61 35.75 -45.13
N ARG A 12 -31.50 35.91 -44.42
CA ARG A 12 -30.85 34.81 -43.68
C ARG A 12 -31.69 34.36 -42.47
N LEU A 13 -32.33 35.28 -41.77
CA LEU A 13 -33.27 34.96 -40.69
C LEU A 13 -34.55 34.31 -41.22
N ALA A 14 -35.10 34.77 -42.35
CA ALA A 14 -36.28 34.17 -42.97
C ALA A 14 -35.99 32.80 -43.60
N GLY A 15 -34.80 32.61 -44.18
CA GLY A 15 -34.32 31.31 -44.66
C GLY A 15 -34.00 30.33 -43.53
N GLY A 16 -33.44 30.82 -42.41
CA GLY A 16 -33.21 30.03 -41.20
C GLY A 16 -34.51 29.63 -40.48
N ALA A 17 -35.51 30.51 -40.43
CA ALA A 17 -36.81 30.21 -39.84
C ALA A 17 -37.60 29.15 -40.64
N ALA A 18 -37.47 29.11 -41.97
CA ALA A 18 -38.09 28.09 -42.82
C ALA A 18 -37.38 26.72 -42.77
N LEU A 19 -36.06 26.70 -42.55
CA LEU A 19 -35.28 25.47 -42.33
C LEU A 19 -35.47 24.89 -40.92
N LEU A 20 -35.64 25.74 -39.90
CA LEU A 20 -36.01 25.32 -38.54
C LEU A 20 -37.41 24.71 -38.45
N ALA A 21 -38.31 25.06 -39.37
CA ALA A 21 -39.69 24.56 -39.43
C ALA A 21 -39.86 23.23 -40.19
N THR A 22 -38.86 22.76 -40.94
CA THR A 22 -38.99 21.60 -41.85
C THR A 22 -38.13 20.38 -41.49
N GLY A 23 -37.54 20.31 -40.30
CA GLY A 23 -36.99 19.07 -39.73
C GLY A 23 -35.89 18.36 -40.52
N GLY A 24 -35.22 19.04 -41.47
CA GLY A 24 -34.12 18.48 -42.25
C GLY A 24 -32.74 18.69 -41.61
N LEU A 25 -31.73 18.01 -42.14
CA LEU A 25 -30.31 17.98 -41.72
C LEU A 25 -29.71 19.35 -41.31
N GLY A 26 -30.14 20.46 -41.92
CA GLY A 26 -29.69 21.81 -41.56
C GLY A 26 -30.26 22.33 -40.22
N GLY A 27 -31.49 21.95 -39.86
CA GLY A 27 -32.08 22.25 -38.55
C GLY A 27 -31.45 21.43 -37.44
N GLU A 28 -31.03 20.19 -37.72
CA GLU A 28 -30.26 19.37 -36.79
C GLU A 28 -28.85 19.93 -36.56
N MET A 29 -28.16 20.39 -37.61
CA MET A 29 -26.86 21.09 -37.47
C MET A 29 -26.97 22.36 -36.63
N VAL A 30 -27.95 23.24 -36.90
CA VAL A 30 -28.13 24.48 -36.12
C VAL A 30 -28.52 24.19 -34.67
N ARG A 31 -29.39 23.19 -34.42
CA ARG A 31 -29.70 22.76 -33.05
C ARG A 31 -28.49 22.18 -32.34
N ARG A 32 -27.63 21.43 -33.06
CA ARG A 32 -26.39 20.89 -32.53
C ARG A 32 -25.38 22.00 -32.20
N GLU A 33 -25.19 22.97 -33.09
CA GLU A 33 -24.32 24.13 -32.85
C GLU A 33 -24.82 25.00 -31.70
N LEU A 34 -26.13 25.22 -31.58
CA LEU A 34 -26.72 25.95 -30.45
C LEU A 34 -26.58 25.18 -29.13
N LYS A 35 -26.78 23.85 -29.16
CA LYS A 35 -26.57 22.97 -27.99
C LYS A 35 -25.09 22.97 -27.58
N GLU A 36 -24.17 22.87 -28.54
CA GLU A 36 -22.71 22.92 -28.28
C GLU A 36 -22.26 24.27 -27.75
N LYS A 37 -22.82 25.37 -28.26
CA LYS A 37 -22.55 26.72 -27.74
C LYS A 37 -23.05 26.90 -26.30
N ASP A 38 -24.30 26.50 -26.01
CA ASP A 38 -24.87 26.57 -24.64
C ASP A 38 -24.09 25.68 -23.67
N TYR A 39 -23.68 24.48 -24.12
CA TYR A 39 -22.80 23.60 -23.36
C TYR A 39 -21.48 24.28 -23.00
N ASN A 40 -20.77 24.81 -23.99
CA ASN A 40 -19.45 25.42 -23.80
C ASN A 40 -19.53 26.68 -22.91
N GLU A 41 -20.58 27.50 -23.05
CA GLU A 41 -20.78 28.68 -22.20
C GLU A 41 -21.02 28.28 -20.73
N LYS A 42 -21.85 27.27 -20.47
CA LYS A 42 -22.10 26.74 -19.12
C LYS A 42 -20.86 26.08 -18.54
N LEU A 43 -20.16 25.27 -19.33
CA LEU A 43 -18.92 24.59 -18.92
C LEU A 43 -17.86 25.61 -18.50
N ALA A 44 -17.66 26.68 -19.28
CA ALA A 44 -16.67 27.71 -18.97
C ALA A 44 -16.92 28.41 -17.62
N VAL A 45 -18.19 28.62 -17.24
CA VAL A 45 -18.55 29.20 -15.94
C VAL A 45 -18.23 28.21 -14.81
N ILE A 46 -18.57 26.93 -14.99
CA ILE A 46 -18.31 25.86 -14.02
C ILE A 46 -16.80 25.67 -13.84
N GLU A 47 -16.05 25.58 -14.93
CA GLU A 47 -14.59 25.49 -14.92
C GLU A 47 -13.97 26.66 -14.17
N LYS A 48 -14.44 27.89 -14.40
CA LYS A 48 -13.94 29.07 -13.68
C LYS A 48 -14.14 28.93 -12.16
N ASN A 49 -15.31 28.45 -11.72
CA ASN A 49 -15.60 28.26 -10.30
C ASN A 49 -14.71 27.15 -9.69
N ILE A 50 -14.52 26.05 -10.41
CA ILE A 50 -13.66 24.94 -9.98
C ILE A 50 -12.20 25.36 -9.90
N HIS A 51 -11.69 26.08 -10.91
CA HIS A 51 -10.34 26.63 -10.86
C HIS A 51 -10.17 27.63 -9.70
N SER A 52 -11.20 28.43 -9.40
CA SER A 52 -11.18 29.32 -8.22
C SER A 52 -11.08 28.52 -6.92
N LEU A 53 -11.83 27.43 -6.79
CA LEU A 53 -11.79 26.53 -5.63
C LEU A 53 -10.41 25.86 -5.49
N ILE A 54 -9.90 25.26 -6.57
CA ILE A 54 -8.57 24.64 -6.63
C ILE A 54 -7.47 25.65 -6.28
N ASN A 55 -7.57 26.88 -6.78
CA ASN A 55 -6.62 27.95 -6.47
C ASN A 55 -6.67 28.31 -4.98
N SER A 56 -7.86 28.42 -4.38
CA SER A 56 -8.01 28.65 -2.94
C SER A 56 -7.33 27.56 -2.11
N PHE A 57 -7.54 26.29 -2.50
CA PHE A 57 -6.92 25.15 -1.84
C PHE A 57 -5.39 25.19 -1.98
N THR A 58 -4.91 25.44 -3.20
CA THR A 58 -3.49 25.52 -3.51
C THR A 58 -2.79 26.66 -2.76
N ILE A 59 -3.40 27.84 -2.67
CA ILE A 59 -2.86 28.99 -1.94
C ILE A 59 -2.77 28.66 -0.46
N THR A 60 -3.85 28.14 0.13
CA THR A 60 -3.85 27.74 1.54
C THR A 60 -2.78 26.69 1.81
N ASN A 61 -2.67 25.69 0.95
CA ASN A 61 -1.66 24.64 1.09
C ASN A 61 -0.22 25.20 1.01
N LYS A 62 0.04 26.14 0.09
CA LYS A 62 1.32 26.84 -0.02
C LYS A 62 1.64 27.69 1.21
N GLU A 63 0.64 28.36 1.78
CA GLU A 63 0.82 29.13 3.02
C GLU A 63 1.21 28.23 4.19
N ILE A 64 0.55 27.07 4.34
CA ILE A 64 0.89 26.08 5.37
C ILE A 64 2.32 25.58 5.17
N ASN A 65 2.68 25.17 3.95
CA ASN A 65 4.02 24.66 3.66
C ASN A 65 5.10 25.74 3.89
N LYS A 66 4.83 26.99 3.48
CA LYS A 66 5.77 28.10 3.67
C LYS A 66 5.93 28.46 5.14
N LYS A 67 4.84 28.52 5.92
CA LYS A 67 4.86 28.84 7.35
C LYS A 67 5.67 27.82 8.14
N ASN A 68 5.58 26.55 7.76
CA ASN A 68 6.22 25.45 8.48
C ASN A 68 7.50 24.92 7.81
N ASN A 69 7.96 25.56 6.72
CA ASN A 69 9.14 25.15 5.94
C ASN A 69 9.10 23.70 5.44
N TYR A 70 7.91 23.21 5.06
CA TYR A 70 7.72 21.87 4.53
C TYR A 70 8.14 21.82 3.06
N THR A 71 9.17 21.02 2.76
CA THR A 71 9.55 20.66 1.38
C THR A 71 9.03 19.28 0.98
N GLU A 72 8.85 18.40 1.96
CA GLU A 72 8.22 17.08 1.89
C GLU A 72 7.69 16.77 3.30
N ARG A 73 6.51 16.15 3.44
CA ARG A 73 5.81 16.01 4.73
C ARG A 73 6.04 14.66 5.37
N THR A 74 6.28 14.64 6.68
CA THR A 74 6.13 13.43 7.51
C THR A 74 4.64 13.06 7.62
N ILE A 75 4.32 11.88 8.18
CA ILE A 75 2.92 11.49 8.43
C ILE A 75 2.22 12.50 9.35
N SER A 76 2.83 12.82 10.49
CA SER A 76 2.26 13.78 11.44
C SER A 76 2.04 15.17 10.82
N GLU A 77 2.91 15.58 9.89
CA GLU A 77 2.74 16.85 9.16
C GLU A 77 1.59 16.82 8.16
N LYS A 78 1.27 15.67 7.56
CA LYS A 78 0.10 15.54 6.67
C LYS A 78 -1.19 15.77 7.46
N GLU A 79 -1.31 15.17 8.65
CA GLU A 79 -2.46 15.34 9.54
C GLU A 79 -2.61 16.80 10.00
N LEU A 80 -1.52 17.42 10.45
CA LEU A 80 -1.52 18.82 10.85
C LEU A 80 -1.94 19.75 9.70
N VAL A 81 -1.55 19.45 8.46
CA VAL A 81 -1.99 20.21 7.29
C VAL A 81 -3.48 20.05 7.07
N ARG A 82 -4.01 18.81 7.14
CA ARG A 82 -5.44 18.52 7.03
C ARG A 82 -6.22 19.29 8.09
N ASP A 83 -5.83 19.21 9.36
CA ASP A 83 -6.51 19.88 10.47
C ASP A 83 -6.50 21.40 10.33
N PHE A 84 -5.34 21.99 10.02
CA PHE A 84 -5.23 23.44 9.81
C PHE A 84 -6.07 23.89 8.60
N PHE A 85 -6.09 23.08 7.54
CA PHE A 85 -6.90 23.36 6.36
C PHE A 85 -8.39 23.33 6.70
N LEU A 86 -8.84 22.32 7.45
CA LEU A 86 -10.23 22.23 7.91
C LEU A 86 -10.58 23.42 8.81
N GLU A 87 -9.74 23.77 9.79
CA GLU A 87 -9.95 24.92 10.68
C GLU A 87 -10.11 26.23 9.88
N LYS A 88 -9.19 26.49 8.93
CA LYS A 88 -9.21 27.72 8.12
C LYS A 88 -10.45 27.81 7.21
N ASN A 89 -11.00 26.68 6.79
CA ASN A 89 -12.15 26.62 5.88
C ASN A 89 -13.49 26.36 6.60
N GLY A 90 -13.53 26.40 7.94
CA GLY A 90 -14.78 26.24 8.70
C GLY A 90 -15.25 24.80 8.91
N GLY A 91 -14.34 23.84 8.79
CA GLY A 91 -14.57 22.41 9.02
C GLY A 91 -14.98 21.62 7.79
N ILE A 92 -15.14 20.30 7.97
CA ILE A 92 -15.42 19.35 6.88
C ILE A 92 -16.77 19.63 6.20
N ASP A 93 -17.77 20.09 6.95
CA ASP A 93 -19.11 20.39 6.40
C ASP A 93 -19.09 21.60 5.47
N ALA A 94 -18.27 22.61 5.76
CA ALA A 94 -18.10 23.76 4.88
C ALA A 94 -17.42 23.37 3.56
N ILE A 95 -16.43 22.47 3.61
CA ILE A 95 -15.81 21.88 2.41
C ILE A 95 -16.85 21.09 1.61
N LYS A 96 -17.63 20.21 2.26
CA LYS A 96 -18.71 19.44 1.61
C LYS A 96 -19.72 20.35 0.92
N ASN A 97 -20.14 21.44 1.57
CA ASN A 97 -21.06 22.42 1.00
C ASN A 97 -20.44 23.13 -0.21
N SER A 98 -19.17 23.54 -0.12
CA SER A 98 -18.46 24.19 -1.23
C SER A 98 -18.33 23.26 -2.44
N LEU A 99 -18.03 21.97 -2.20
CA LEU A 99 -18.00 20.95 -3.23
C LEU A 99 -19.39 20.76 -3.86
N HIS A 100 -20.44 20.71 -3.03
CA HIS A 100 -21.81 20.56 -3.50
C HIS A 100 -22.26 21.73 -4.39
N GLU A 101 -22.05 22.97 -3.96
CA GLU A 101 -22.35 24.17 -4.75
C GLU A 101 -21.61 24.20 -6.09
N THR A 102 -20.38 23.68 -6.11
CA THR A 102 -19.50 23.72 -7.28
C THR A 102 -19.79 22.57 -8.25
N LEU A 103 -20.08 21.37 -7.75
CA LEU A 103 -20.17 20.14 -8.54
C LEU A 103 -21.59 19.80 -9.00
N ILE A 104 -22.64 20.22 -8.29
CA ILE A 104 -24.02 19.97 -8.73
C ILE A 104 -24.30 20.56 -10.13
N PRO A 105 -23.89 21.80 -10.45
CA PRO A 105 -24.03 22.32 -11.81
C PRO A 105 -23.29 21.47 -12.86
N LEU A 106 -22.11 20.92 -12.51
CA LEU A 106 -21.33 20.04 -13.39
C LEU A 106 -22.05 18.70 -13.63
N VAL A 107 -22.61 18.10 -12.57
CA VAL A 107 -23.42 16.87 -12.66
C VAL A 107 -24.64 17.11 -13.55
N GLN A 108 -25.35 18.24 -13.37
CA GLN A 108 -26.50 18.61 -14.18
C GLN A 108 -26.12 18.80 -15.65
N LEU A 109 -25.03 19.53 -15.92
CA LEU A 109 -24.53 19.74 -17.27
C LEU A 109 -24.16 18.41 -17.94
N SER A 110 -23.48 17.51 -17.22
CA SER A 110 -23.12 16.20 -17.76
C SER A 110 -24.36 15.38 -18.14
N LYS A 111 -25.42 15.40 -17.32
CA LYS A 111 -26.70 14.72 -17.59
C LYS A 111 -27.48 15.34 -18.76
N ASP A 112 -27.55 16.67 -18.82
CA ASP A 112 -28.32 17.40 -19.85
C ASP A 112 -27.72 17.23 -21.26
N PHE A 113 -26.40 17.01 -21.33
CA PHE A 113 -25.66 16.94 -22.58
C PHE A 113 -25.10 15.56 -22.91
N ASP A 114 -25.19 14.59 -21.99
CA ASP A 114 -24.63 13.24 -22.11
C ASP A 114 -23.11 13.27 -22.38
N VAL A 115 -22.40 14.10 -21.62
CA VAL A 115 -20.94 14.31 -21.75
C VAL A 115 -20.25 13.97 -20.43
N ASP A 116 -19.85 12.71 -20.29
CA ASP A 116 -19.11 12.22 -19.11
C ASP A 116 -17.62 12.62 -19.13
N LYS A 117 -17.04 12.86 -20.31
CA LYS A 117 -15.60 13.08 -20.45
C LYS A 117 -15.12 14.33 -19.69
N ASP A 118 -15.81 15.45 -19.86
CA ASP A 118 -15.42 16.71 -19.21
C ASP A 118 -15.72 16.66 -17.71
N PHE A 119 -16.83 16.00 -17.32
CA PHE A 119 -17.13 15.71 -15.91
C PHE A 119 -15.98 14.95 -15.24
N ILE A 120 -15.52 13.85 -15.84
CA ILE A 120 -14.42 13.03 -15.31
C ILE A 120 -13.11 13.84 -15.26
N ALA A 121 -12.76 14.55 -16.34
CA ALA A 121 -11.52 15.32 -16.41
C ALA A 121 -11.45 16.40 -15.31
N ILE A 122 -12.53 17.16 -15.14
CA ILE A 122 -12.63 18.20 -14.12
C ILE A 122 -12.60 17.61 -12.71
N THR A 123 -13.30 16.50 -12.49
CA THR A 123 -13.34 15.82 -11.19
C THR A 123 -11.94 15.29 -10.82
N LYS A 124 -11.15 14.79 -11.79
CA LYS A 124 -9.75 14.38 -11.57
C LYS A 124 -8.87 15.55 -11.11
N LEU A 125 -9.05 16.75 -11.66
CA LEU A 125 -8.30 17.93 -11.22
C LEU A 125 -8.59 18.30 -9.77
N LEU A 126 -9.87 18.27 -9.39
CA LEU A 126 -10.29 18.56 -8.02
C LEU A 126 -9.83 17.48 -7.04
N TYR A 127 -9.88 16.22 -7.46
CA TYR A 127 -9.39 15.07 -6.70
C TYR A 127 -7.89 15.22 -6.37
N LYS A 128 -7.06 15.53 -7.38
CA LYS A 128 -5.63 15.82 -7.20
C LYS A 128 -5.40 17.02 -6.27
N ALA A 129 -6.23 18.06 -6.34
CA ALA A 129 -6.08 19.24 -5.47
C ALA A 129 -6.38 18.91 -4.00
N LEU A 130 -7.46 18.15 -3.74
CA LEU A 130 -7.87 17.73 -2.40
C LEU A 130 -6.89 16.74 -1.77
N ASP A 131 -6.26 15.87 -2.57
CA ASP A 131 -5.19 14.96 -2.12
C ASP A 131 -4.02 15.71 -1.46
N THR A 132 -3.69 16.91 -1.95
CA THR A 132 -2.60 17.70 -1.37
C THR A 132 -2.85 18.17 0.07
N VAL A 133 -4.07 18.00 0.58
CA VAL A 133 -4.50 18.29 1.95
C VAL A 133 -5.25 17.10 2.57
N ASP A 134 -5.09 15.92 1.98
CA ASP A 134 -5.68 14.65 2.41
C ASP A 134 -7.22 14.69 2.54
N LEU A 135 -7.94 15.35 1.64
CA LEU A 135 -9.42 15.48 1.65
C LEU A 135 -10.13 14.85 0.43
N GLN A 136 -9.40 14.12 -0.39
CA GLN A 136 -9.86 13.47 -1.61
C GLN A 136 -11.06 12.54 -1.39
N GLY A 137 -11.17 11.91 -0.21
CA GLY A 137 -12.32 11.08 0.17
C GLY A 137 -13.64 11.86 0.19
N THR A 138 -13.61 13.14 0.55
CA THR A 138 -14.82 13.97 0.59
C THR A 138 -15.45 14.12 -0.80
N LEU A 139 -14.62 14.17 -1.84
CA LEU A 139 -15.09 14.20 -3.23
C LEU A 139 -15.71 12.85 -3.63
N LEU A 140 -15.08 11.73 -3.26
CA LEU A 140 -15.62 10.40 -3.53
C LEU A 140 -16.97 10.18 -2.83
N ASP A 141 -17.11 10.62 -1.57
CA ASP A 141 -18.38 10.57 -0.83
C ASP A 141 -19.47 11.43 -1.48
N PHE A 142 -19.11 12.63 -1.96
CA PHE A 142 -20.02 13.46 -2.75
C PHE A 142 -20.50 12.72 -4.00
N MET A 143 -19.58 12.11 -4.75
CA MET A 143 -19.92 11.40 -5.99
C MET A 143 -20.82 10.20 -5.74
N LEU A 144 -20.52 9.41 -4.70
CA LEU A 144 -21.32 8.27 -4.28
C LEU A 144 -22.77 8.67 -3.99
N LYS A 145 -22.97 9.79 -3.29
CA LYS A 145 -24.31 10.27 -2.87
C LYS A 145 -25.11 10.94 -3.98
N ASN A 146 -24.45 11.65 -4.91
CA ASN A 146 -25.13 12.54 -5.85
C ASN A 146 -25.10 12.06 -7.32
N CYS A 147 -24.13 11.20 -7.67
CA CYS A 147 -23.96 10.68 -9.02
C CYS A 147 -23.40 9.24 -9.02
N PRO A 148 -24.10 8.26 -8.42
CA PRO A 148 -23.59 6.90 -8.24
C PRO A 148 -23.21 6.20 -9.55
N ASP A 149 -23.93 6.46 -10.66
CA ASP A 149 -23.61 5.89 -11.97
C ASP A 149 -22.30 6.45 -12.57
N GLN A 150 -21.95 7.69 -12.21
CA GLN A 150 -20.71 8.34 -12.64
C GLN A 150 -19.55 8.05 -11.68
N GLU A 151 -19.84 7.73 -10.41
CA GLU A 151 -18.86 7.29 -9.42
C GLU A 151 -18.12 6.04 -9.90
N GLU A 152 -18.85 5.02 -10.37
CA GLU A 152 -18.24 3.78 -10.82
C GLU A 152 -17.34 4.02 -12.04
N LYS A 153 -17.81 4.83 -13.00
CA LYS A 153 -17.03 5.25 -14.16
C LYS A 153 -15.77 6.01 -13.75
N PHE A 154 -15.90 6.97 -12.84
CA PHE A 154 -14.78 7.77 -12.35
C PHE A 154 -13.74 6.92 -11.62
N ARG A 155 -14.17 6.00 -10.76
CA ARG A 155 -13.25 5.05 -10.11
C ARG A 155 -12.53 4.20 -11.14
N ASN A 156 -13.23 3.57 -12.09
CA ASN A 156 -12.60 2.83 -13.19
C ASN A 156 -11.54 3.68 -13.90
N ASP A 157 -11.85 4.95 -14.17
CA ASP A 157 -10.96 5.91 -14.80
C ASP A 157 -9.75 6.33 -13.95
N ILE A 158 -9.88 6.34 -12.62
CA ILE A 158 -8.78 6.50 -11.66
C ILE A 158 -7.85 5.30 -11.72
N PHE A 159 -8.40 4.08 -11.78
CA PHE A 159 -7.58 2.86 -11.78
C PHE A 159 -6.83 2.64 -13.10
N ILE A 160 -7.29 3.22 -14.20
CA ILE A 160 -6.54 3.29 -15.46
C ILE A 160 -5.41 4.32 -15.35
N ASP A 161 -5.63 5.41 -14.62
CA ASP A 161 -4.67 6.51 -14.45
C ASP A 161 -3.68 6.22 -13.32
N LYS A 162 -2.50 5.72 -13.69
CA LYS A 162 -1.41 5.37 -12.76
C LYS A 162 -0.93 6.53 -11.90
N GLU A 163 -1.19 7.78 -12.29
CA GLU A 163 -0.77 8.95 -11.49
C GLU A 163 -1.68 9.19 -10.27
N ILE A 164 -2.91 8.66 -10.27
CA ILE A 164 -3.91 8.90 -9.22
C ILE A 164 -4.47 7.64 -8.59
N SER A 165 -4.13 6.47 -9.11
CA SER A 165 -4.61 5.19 -8.56
C SER A 165 -4.14 4.95 -7.12
N SER A 166 -2.93 5.40 -6.74
CA SER A 166 -2.44 5.34 -5.36
C SER A 166 -3.21 6.27 -4.44
N THR A 167 -3.57 7.47 -4.90
CA THR A 167 -4.36 8.46 -4.15
C THR A 167 -5.69 7.89 -3.66
N TYR A 168 -6.33 7.00 -4.43
CA TYR A 168 -7.53 6.27 -3.97
C TYR A 168 -7.27 5.52 -2.66
N PHE A 169 -6.18 4.77 -2.59
CA PHE A 169 -5.85 3.98 -1.41
C PHE A 169 -5.36 4.80 -0.23
N HIS A 170 -4.87 6.03 -0.45
CA HIS A 170 -4.56 7.00 0.61
C HIS A 170 -5.82 7.58 1.27
N THR A 171 -6.99 7.45 0.65
CA THR A 171 -8.25 7.99 1.20
C THR A 171 -8.52 7.42 2.61
N LYS A 172 -8.75 8.29 3.59
CA LYS A 172 -9.19 7.87 4.92
C LYS A 172 -10.60 7.28 4.89
N ALA A 173 -10.80 6.18 5.62
CA ALA A 173 -12.10 5.51 5.72
C ALA A 173 -13.19 6.40 6.37
N GLU A 174 -12.79 7.35 7.22
CA GLU A 174 -13.70 8.34 7.82
C GLU A 174 -14.36 9.24 6.77
N ASP A 175 -13.64 9.54 5.67
CA ASP A 175 -14.11 10.47 4.64
C ASP A 175 -14.95 9.78 3.57
N TYR A 176 -14.67 8.51 3.29
CA TYR A 176 -15.34 7.74 2.23
C TYR A 176 -15.34 6.24 2.52
N TRP A 177 -16.48 5.61 2.23
CA TRP A 177 -16.66 4.17 2.33
C TRP A 177 -17.33 3.63 1.07
N PRO A 178 -16.66 2.77 0.28
CA PRO A 178 -17.23 2.26 -0.97
C PRO A 178 -18.37 1.27 -0.71
N GLU A 179 -19.56 1.53 -1.28
CA GLU A 179 -20.71 0.61 -1.20
C GLU A 179 -20.62 -0.55 -2.19
N LYS A 180 -20.06 -0.30 -3.38
CA LYS A 180 -19.84 -1.31 -4.43
C LYS A 180 -18.35 -1.50 -4.64
N ILE A 181 -17.83 -2.68 -4.30
CA ILE A 181 -16.40 -2.95 -4.39
C ILE A 181 -16.10 -3.87 -5.59
N MET A 182 -15.27 -3.37 -6.49
CA MET A 182 -14.80 -4.05 -7.69
C MET A 182 -13.63 -4.99 -7.36
N HIS A 183 -13.41 -6.04 -8.18
CA HIS A 183 -12.38 -7.04 -7.89
C HIS A 183 -10.98 -6.44 -7.82
N PHE A 184 -10.65 -5.52 -8.73
CA PHE A 184 -9.35 -4.87 -8.75
C PHE A 184 -9.16 -3.86 -7.61
N GLU A 185 -10.23 -3.42 -6.93
CA GLU A 185 -10.09 -2.62 -5.70
C GLU A 185 -9.62 -3.49 -4.55
N ILE A 186 -10.17 -4.71 -4.44
CA ILE A 186 -9.74 -5.70 -3.46
C ILE A 186 -8.28 -6.08 -3.73
N ASP A 187 -7.94 -6.36 -4.99
CA ASP A 187 -6.57 -6.66 -5.38
C ASP A 187 -6.34 -6.26 -6.84
N GLN A 188 -5.60 -5.16 -7.08
CA GLN A 188 -5.38 -4.63 -8.44
C GLN A 188 -4.64 -5.60 -9.36
N ARG A 189 -3.96 -6.59 -8.78
CA ARG A 189 -3.25 -7.63 -9.52
C ARG A 189 -4.23 -8.55 -10.24
N ILE A 190 -5.49 -8.60 -9.78
CA ILE A 190 -6.61 -9.18 -10.51
C ILE A 190 -6.91 -8.28 -11.72
N GLY A 191 -6.44 -8.70 -12.90
CA GLY A 191 -6.74 -8.04 -14.18
C GLY A 191 -5.59 -7.22 -14.77
N GLN A 192 -4.53 -6.92 -14.02
CA GLN A 192 -3.30 -6.30 -14.57
C GLN A 192 -2.71 -7.08 -15.75
N TRP A 193 -2.89 -8.41 -15.77
CA TRP A 193 -2.46 -9.29 -16.85
C TRP A 193 -3.16 -9.01 -18.18
N ALA A 194 -4.44 -8.62 -18.14
CA ALA A 194 -5.22 -8.33 -19.34
C ALA A 194 -4.66 -7.16 -20.15
N SER A 195 -3.90 -6.27 -19.50
CA SER A 195 -3.26 -5.11 -20.09
C SER A 195 -1.93 -5.39 -20.81
N TYR A 196 -1.37 -6.61 -20.71
CA TYR A 196 -0.17 -6.98 -21.45
C TYR A 196 -0.49 -7.12 -22.95
N PRO A 197 0.22 -6.41 -23.84
CA PRO A 197 -0.09 -6.37 -25.26
C PRO A 197 0.25 -7.66 -26.01
N ASN A 198 1.09 -8.53 -25.43
CA ASN A 198 1.48 -9.80 -26.02
C ASN A 198 0.67 -10.94 -25.39
N GLU A 199 -0.13 -11.62 -26.22
CA GLU A 199 -1.04 -12.69 -25.80
C GLU A 199 -0.31 -13.93 -25.27
N ASP A 200 0.83 -14.32 -25.84
CA ASP A 200 1.60 -15.48 -25.39
C ASP A 200 2.24 -15.22 -24.02
N ILE A 201 2.77 -14.01 -23.82
CA ILE A 201 3.29 -13.57 -22.52
C ILE A 201 2.13 -13.49 -21.52
N ARG A 202 0.99 -12.96 -21.92
CA ARG A 202 -0.22 -12.87 -21.09
C ARG A 202 -0.73 -14.25 -20.68
N LEU A 203 -0.73 -15.23 -21.57
CA LEU A 203 -1.15 -16.61 -21.31
C LEU A 203 -0.14 -17.34 -20.40
N ALA A 204 1.16 -17.21 -20.67
CA ALA A 204 2.21 -17.80 -19.83
C ALA A 204 2.20 -17.21 -18.40
N ILE A 205 1.98 -15.91 -18.28
CA ILE A 205 1.79 -15.22 -16.99
C ILE A 205 0.45 -15.64 -16.35
N ASN A 206 -0.65 -15.72 -17.09
CA ASN A 206 -1.92 -16.17 -16.54
C ASN A 206 -1.86 -17.59 -15.98
N GLU A 207 -1.27 -18.54 -16.72
CA GLU A 207 -1.22 -19.95 -16.30
C GLU A 207 -0.36 -20.18 -15.06
N SER A 208 0.72 -19.40 -14.89
CA SER A 208 1.60 -19.48 -13.73
C SER A 208 1.09 -18.67 -12.53
N TYR A 209 0.51 -17.49 -12.74
CA TYR A 209 0.13 -16.57 -11.66
C TYR A 209 -1.36 -16.63 -11.24
N ILE A 210 -2.31 -17.01 -12.09
CA ILE A 210 -3.74 -17.14 -11.68
C ILE A 210 -3.88 -18.18 -10.57
N ARG A 211 -3.08 -19.25 -10.60
CA ARG A 211 -3.09 -20.27 -9.54
C ARG A 211 -2.60 -19.72 -8.20
N ASP A 212 -1.76 -18.67 -8.22
CA ASP A 212 -1.11 -18.10 -7.03
C ASP A 212 -1.83 -16.85 -6.50
N ILE A 213 -2.63 -16.14 -7.31
CA ILE A 213 -3.48 -15.03 -6.84
C ILE A 213 -4.73 -15.59 -6.16
N GLY A 214 -4.59 -15.90 -4.88
CA GLY A 214 -5.65 -16.42 -4.03
C GLY A 214 -6.84 -15.49 -3.85
N TRP A 215 -6.77 -14.22 -4.29
CA TRP A 215 -7.87 -13.25 -4.24
C TRP A 215 -8.79 -13.27 -5.48
N SER A 216 -8.51 -14.12 -6.47
CA SER A 216 -9.45 -14.42 -7.57
C SER A 216 -10.58 -15.39 -7.17
N ASP A 217 -10.54 -15.96 -5.96
CA ASP A 217 -11.55 -16.87 -5.43
C ASP A 217 -12.87 -16.14 -5.10
N GLU A 218 -13.94 -16.50 -5.82
CA GLU A 218 -15.29 -15.94 -5.64
C GLU A 218 -15.83 -16.06 -4.20
N LYS A 219 -15.47 -17.12 -3.46
CA LYS A 219 -15.88 -17.26 -2.06
C LYS A 219 -15.24 -16.16 -1.22
N LYS A 220 -13.94 -15.91 -1.39
CA LYS A 220 -13.22 -14.85 -0.66
C LYS A 220 -13.70 -13.46 -1.05
N LEU A 221 -13.91 -13.21 -2.34
CA LEU A 221 -14.44 -11.94 -2.85
C LEU A 221 -15.83 -11.64 -2.27
N ARG A 222 -16.70 -12.66 -2.18
CA ARG A 222 -18.01 -12.54 -1.53
C ARG A 222 -17.89 -12.28 -0.03
N THR A 223 -17.00 -12.99 0.67
CA THR A 223 -16.76 -12.77 2.11
C THR A 223 -16.22 -11.36 2.37
N PHE A 224 -15.30 -10.87 1.55
CA PHE A 224 -14.76 -9.51 1.63
C PHE A 224 -15.86 -8.46 1.55
N ARG A 225 -16.70 -8.52 0.51
CA ARG A 225 -17.83 -7.61 0.32
C ARG A 225 -18.82 -7.68 1.48
N MET A 226 -19.06 -8.88 2.01
CA MET A 226 -19.93 -9.09 3.16
C MET A 226 -19.37 -8.44 4.44
N ILE A 227 -18.07 -8.51 4.68
CA ILE A 227 -17.42 -7.85 5.83
C ILE A 227 -17.46 -6.33 5.64
N MET A 228 -17.18 -5.82 4.44
CA MET A 228 -17.28 -4.38 4.12
C MET A 228 -18.70 -3.83 4.25
N ALA A 229 -19.73 -4.64 4.00
CA ALA A 229 -21.13 -4.27 4.18
C ALA A 229 -21.64 -4.44 5.63
N ASN A 230 -20.80 -4.90 6.56
CA ASN A 230 -21.19 -5.05 7.96
C ASN A 230 -21.08 -3.68 8.67
N GLU A 231 -22.21 -3.17 9.16
CA GLU A 231 -22.29 -1.85 9.80
C GLU A 231 -21.41 -1.70 11.05
N ASP A 232 -21.27 -2.74 11.88
CA ASP A 232 -20.38 -2.68 13.05
C ASP A 232 -18.92 -2.56 12.61
N VAL A 233 -18.52 -3.35 11.61
CA VAL A 233 -17.16 -3.33 11.04
C VAL A 233 -16.87 -1.98 10.40
N LYS A 234 -17.80 -1.45 9.60
CA LYS A 234 -17.72 -0.12 9.00
C LYS A 234 -17.53 0.93 10.09
N HIS A 235 -18.40 0.97 11.10
CA HIS A 235 -18.29 1.92 12.20
C HIS A 235 -16.95 1.83 12.92
N ILE A 236 -16.44 0.62 13.17
CA ILE A 236 -15.13 0.43 13.81
C ILE A 236 -14.01 1.04 12.95
N LEU A 237 -13.98 0.72 11.65
CA LEU A 237 -12.89 1.10 10.75
C LEU A 237 -12.92 2.58 10.35
N GLN A 238 -14.10 3.18 10.22
CA GLN A 238 -14.24 4.61 9.98
C GLN A 238 -13.78 5.45 11.19
N ASN A 239 -13.67 4.85 12.38
CA ASN A 239 -13.19 5.53 13.60
C ASN A 239 -11.73 5.16 13.96
N SER A 240 -11.00 4.41 13.12
CA SER A 240 -9.70 3.84 13.47
C SER A 240 -8.50 4.44 12.73
N ASP A 241 -8.61 5.69 12.24
CA ASP A 241 -7.56 6.38 11.46
C ASP A 241 -6.83 5.47 10.46
N CYS A 242 -7.64 4.84 9.60
CA CYS A 242 -7.17 3.93 8.57
C CYS A 242 -7.45 4.51 7.19
N THR A 243 -6.48 4.40 6.29
CA THR A 243 -6.71 4.58 4.85
C THR A 243 -7.43 3.36 4.25
N LEU A 244 -7.95 3.49 3.03
CA LEU A 244 -8.65 2.39 2.35
C LEU A 244 -7.74 1.18 2.11
N ALA A 245 -6.46 1.38 1.78
CA ALA A 245 -5.52 0.26 1.65
C ALA A 245 -5.40 -0.53 2.97
N GLU A 246 -5.36 0.17 4.10
CA GLU A 246 -5.28 -0.46 5.41
C GLU A 246 -6.56 -1.23 5.74
N VAL A 247 -7.73 -0.63 5.48
CA VAL A 247 -9.03 -1.28 5.64
C VAL A 247 -9.08 -2.58 4.82
N PHE A 248 -8.64 -2.52 3.56
CA PHE A 248 -8.67 -3.69 2.70
C PHE A 248 -7.72 -4.77 3.20
N SER A 249 -6.48 -4.44 3.56
CA SER A 249 -5.52 -5.40 4.12
C SER A 249 -6.00 -6.02 5.43
N ILE A 250 -6.66 -5.26 6.32
CA ILE A 250 -7.24 -5.78 7.57
C ILE A 250 -8.33 -6.81 7.28
N ILE A 251 -9.24 -6.51 6.36
CA ILE A 251 -10.32 -7.45 5.99
C ILE A 251 -9.75 -8.69 5.30
N LYS A 252 -8.71 -8.52 4.47
CA LYS A 252 -7.98 -9.64 3.88
C LYS A 252 -7.42 -10.57 4.96
N ALA A 253 -6.70 -10.01 5.94
CA ALA A 253 -6.16 -10.77 7.07
C ALA A 253 -7.27 -11.50 7.84
N ALA A 254 -8.40 -10.84 8.12
CA ALA A 254 -9.54 -11.46 8.81
C ALA A 254 -10.09 -12.70 8.07
N ILE A 255 -10.16 -12.66 6.73
CA ILE A 255 -10.64 -13.79 5.90
C ILE A 255 -9.64 -14.93 5.88
N ILE A 256 -8.34 -14.60 5.82
CA ILE A 256 -7.26 -15.57 5.67
C ILE A 256 -7.05 -16.36 6.96
N GLU A 257 -7.05 -15.66 8.09
CA GLU A 257 -6.72 -16.24 9.40
C GLU A 257 -7.94 -16.83 10.10
N TYR A 258 -9.16 -16.33 9.78
CA TYR A 258 -10.41 -16.87 10.31
C TYR A 258 -11.39 -17.31 9.20
N PRO A 259 -11.05 -18.35 8.41
CA PRO A 259 -11.86 -18.78 7.25
C PRO A 259 -13.26 -19.31 7.62
N ASP A 260 -13.44 -19.74 8.87
CA ASP A 260 -14.68 -20.33 9.40
C ASP A 260 -15.41 -19.42 10.41
N LEU A 261 -15.09 -18.12 10.42
CA LEU A 261 -15.67 -17.18 11.38
C LEU A 261 -17.17 -16.97 11.12
N ASP A 262 -17.99 -16.99 12.18
CA ASP A 262 -19.39 -16.56 12.09
C ASP A 262 -19.46 -15.05 11.82
N LYS A 263 -20.44 -14.61 11.04
CA LYS A 263 -20.62 -13.21 10.66
C LYS A 263 -20.71 -12.27 11.85
N LYS A 264 -21.25 -12.76 12.98
CA LYS A 264 -21.40 -12.00 14.23
C LYS A 264 -20.07 -11.74 14.95
N GLN A 265 -19.00 -12.42 14.56
CA GLN A 265 -17.70 -12.33 15.22
C GLN A 265 -16.72 -11.40 14.48
N TYR A 266 -17.04 -10.95 13.27
CA TYR A 266 -16.13 -10.10 12.48
C TYR A 266 -15.76 -8.82 13.23
N SER A 267 -16.71 -8.13 13.85
CA SER A 267 -16.42 -6.90 14.61
C SER A 267 -15.41 -7.10 15.74
N LYS A 268 -15.44 -8.26 16.41
CA LYS A 268 -14.45 -8.62 17.45
C LYS A 268 -13.07 -8.82 16.84
N VAL A 269 -12.97 -9.61 15.77
CA VAL A 269 -11.71 -9.87 15.07
C VAL A 269 -11.10 -8.58 14.52
N ILE A 270 -11.90 -7.71 13.90
CA ILE A 270 -11.42 -6.43 13.37
C ILE A 270 -10.84 -5.54 14.48
N LYS A 271 -11.46 -5.47 15.66
CA LYS A 271 -10.91 -4.71 16.81
C LYS A 271 -9.57 -5.27 17.29
N GLU A 272 -9.43 -6.58 17.30
CA GLU A 272 -8.18 -7.25 17.67
C GLU A 272 -7.08 -6.93 16.65
N LEU A 273 -7.39 -7.03 15.36
CA LEU A 273 -6.52 -6.66 14.25
C LEU A 273 -6.05 -5.20 14.36
N LEU A 274 -6.96 -4.28 14.64
CA LEU A 274 -6.64 -2.87 14.86
C LEU A 274 -5.74 -2.66 16.07
N THR A 275 -5.97 -3.37 17.18
CA THR A 275 -5.12 -3.24 18.38
C THR A 275 -3.68 -3.64 18.08
N LYS A 276 -3.48 -4.77 17.40
CA LYS A 276 -2.14 -5.22 17.01
C LYS A 276 -1.50 -4.29 15.96
N ARG A 277 -2.31 -3.72 15.07
CA ARG A 277 -1.87 -2.70 14.12
C ARG A 277 -1.32 -1.46 14.83
N GLU A 278 -2.03 -0.95 15.84
CA GLU A 278 -1.57 0.20 16.62
C GLU A 278 -0.24 -0.09 17.34
N GLN A 279 -0.04 -1.31 17.84
CA GLN A 279 1.25 -1.73 18.40
C GLN A 279 2.37 -1.64 17.36
N PHE A 280 2.13 -2.13 16.14
CA PHE A 280 3.14 -2.06 15.09
C PHE A 280 3.38 -0.65 14.55
N LYS A 281 2.36 0.22 14.50
CA LYS A 281 2.56 1.63 14.12
C LYS A 281 3.67 2.28 14.96
N SER A 282 3.77 1.92 16.23
CA SER A 282 4.81 2.41 17.15
C SER A 282 6.16 1.69 17.05
N LYS A 283 6.27 0.59 16.29
CA LYS A 283 7.49 -0.20 16.19
C LYS A 283 8.50 0.48 15.27
N GLU A 284 9.67 0.81 15.83
CA GLU A 284 10.83 1.22 15.06
C GLU A 284 11.36 0.04 14.24
N ILE A 285 11.55 0.25 12.94
CA ILE A 285 12.15 -0.74 12.03
C ILE A 285 13.61 -0.40 11.78
N ILE A 286 13.93 0.87 11.52
CA ILE A 286 15.30 1.39 11.44
C ILE A 286 15.29 2.80 12.01
N GLY A 287 16.08 3.04 13.05
CA GLY A 287 16.16 4.35 13.69
C GLY A 287 17.25 4.43 14.76
N PRO A 288 17.19 5.43 15.65
CA PRO A 288 18.23 5.67 16.64
C PRO A 288 18.41 4.53 17.65
N HIS A 289 17.37 3.72 17.88
CA HIS A 289 17.41 2.60 18.83
C HIS A 289 17.75 1.27 18.17
N THR A 290 18.05 1.28 16.86
CA THR A 290 18.45 0.08 16.12
C THR A 290 19.96 -0.12 16.26
N ASP A 291 20.38 -1.16 16.98
CA ASP A 291 21.78 -1.47 17.23
C ASP A 291 22.51 -1.96 15.99
N GLU A 292 21.86 -2.79 15.16
CA GLU A 292 22.47 -3.39 13.97
C GLU A 292 21.50 -3.48 12.79
N VAL A 293 21.99 -3.16 11.59
CA VAL A 293 21.23 -3.32 10.34
C VAL A 293 22.03 -4.18 9.38
N ILE A 294 21.48 -5.34 9.02
CA ILE A 294 22.10 -6.28 8.06
C ILE A 294 21.25 -6.29 6.80
N ILE A 295 21.81 -5.75 5.72
CA ILE A 295 21.14 -5.61 4.42
C ILE A 295 21.67 -6.67 3.48
N PHE A 296 20.81 -7.59 3.08
CA PHE A 296 21.06 -8.51 1.98
C PHE A 296 20.45 -7.94 0.69
N ASN A 297 21.28 -7.74 -0.33
CA ASN A 297 20.82 -7.26 -1.64
C ASN A 297 21.22 -8.27 -2.73
N TYR A 298 20.26 -8.60 -3.59
CA TYR A 298 20.49 -9.45 -4.74
C TYR A 298 21.64 -8.95 -5.62
N GLY A 299 22.57 -9.85 -5.97
CA GLY A 299 23.69 -9.54 -6.83
C GLY A 299 23.28 -9.61 -8.30
N ASN A 300 23.15 -8.48 -8.98
CA ASN A 300 23.02 -8.46 -10.43
C ASN A 300 24.42 -8.31 -11.06
N THR A 301 25.13 -9.42 -11.23
CA THR A 301 26.49 -9.38 -11.82
C THR A 301 26.50 -9.37 -13.35
N VAL A 302 25.35 -9.58 -14.03
CA VAL A 302 25.32 -9.88 -15.48
C VAL A 302 24.73 -8.75 -16.34
N LEU A 303 23.95 -7.81 -15.79
CA LEU A 303 23.26 -6.79 -16.59
C LEU A 303 23.89 -5.38 -16.58
N ASN A 304 25.16 -5.26 -16.19
CA ASN A 304 25.99 -4.12 -16.65
C ASN A 304 26.38 -4.25 -18.14
N SER A 305 25.49 -4.77 -18.98
CA SER A 305 25.61 -4.68 -20.43
C SER A 305 25.02 -3.34 -20.86
N PRO A 306 25.78 -2.45 -21.52
CA PRO A 306 25.33 -1.11 -21.90
C PRO A 306 24.09 -1.11 -22.81
N ASP A 307 23.72 -2.26 -23.38
CA ASP A 307 22.63 -2.40 -24.34
C ASP A 307 21.26 -2.70 -23.71
N ASN A 308 21.14 -2.90 -22.39
CA ASN A 308 19.85 -3.16 -21.75
C ASN A 308 19.73 -2.62 -20.31
N PRO A 309 19.52 -1.29 -20.13
CA PRO A 309 19.48 -0.63 -18.82
C PRO A 309 18.20 -0.90 -17.99
N THR A 310 17.40 -1.89 -18.36
CA THR A 310 16.06 -2.13 -17.79
C THR A 310 16.01 -3.19 -16.67
N SER A 311 17.15 -3.77 -16.27
CA SER A 311 17.16 -4.85 -15.29
C SER A 311 17.07 -4.36 -13.84
N THR A 312 15.87 -4.42 -13.27
CA THR A 312 15.55 -4.54 -11.84
C THR A 312 16.48 -3.80 -10.85
N ASN A 313 15.99 -2.64 -10.40
CA ASN A 313 16.57 -1.70 -9.43
C ASN A 313 16.79 -2.28 -8.02
N PHE A 314 17.67 -3.26 -7.83
CA PHE A 314 18.14 -3.69 -6.50
C PHE A 314 19.25 -2.75 -6.02
N ASP A 315 18.87 -1.58 -5.50
CA ASP A 315 19.82 -0.56 -5.03
C ASP A 315 20.12 -0.72 -3.52
N GLY A 316 20.99 -1.68 -3.20
CA GLY A 316 21.48 -1.86 -1.83
C GLY A 316 22.26 -0.66 -1.29
N SER A 317 22.83 0.18 -2.18
CA SER A 317 23.58 1.38 -1.76
C SER A 317 22.65 2.46 -1.19
N PHE A 318 21.47 2.62 -1.79
CA PHE A 318 20.42 3.49 -1.24
C PHE A 318 19.96 3.02 0.13
N LEU A 319 19.65 1.73 0.28
CA LEU A 319 19.19 1.18 1.56
C LEU A 319 20.25 1.33 2.64
N LYS A 320 21.53 1.09 2.30
CA LYS A 320 22.63 1.33 3.23
C LYS A 320 22.68 2.81 3.63
N LYS A 321 22.68 3.72 2.66
CA LYS A 321 22.74 5.16 2.92
C LYS A 321 21.57 5.66 3.78
N LEU A 322 20.36 5.20 3.48
CA LEU A 322 19.18 5.52 4.28
C LEU A 322 19.38 5.04 5.72
N SER A 323 19.82 3.80 5.91
CA SER A 323 20.06 3.24 7.25
C SER A 323 21.17 3.99 8.00
N ASP A 324 22.29 4.31 7.32
CA ASP A 324 23.41 5.10 7.87
C ASP A 324 22.96 6.48 8.38
N GLU A 325 21.90 7.06 7.77
CA GLU A 325 21.37 8.37 8.12
C GLU A 325 20.35 8.33 9.28
N LEU A 326 19.83 7.14 9.62
CA LEU A 326 18.77 6.96 10.62
C LEU A 326 19.29 6.38 11.94
N VAL A 327 20.32 5.52 11.91
CA VAL A 327 20.89 4.91 13.13
C VAL A 327 21.91 5.83 13.81
N GLU A 328 22.13 5.65 15.11
CA GLU A 328 23.14 6.42 15.85
C GLU A 328 24.59 6.09 15.42
N ASP A 329 24.88 4.81 15.14
CA ASP A 329 26.20 4.33 14.72
C ASP A 329 26.16 3.66 13.34
N ALA A 330 26.48 4.43 12.29
CA ALA A 330 26.53 3.94 10.92
C ALA A 330 27.55 2.79 10.70
N SER A 331 28.50 2.56 11.63
CA SER A 331 29.42 1.42 11.54
C SER A 331 28.72 0.08 11.75
N LYS A 332 27.49 0.10 12.29
CA LYS A 332 26.63 -1.07 12.53
C LYS A 332 25.72 -1.42 11.37
N VAL A 333 25.75 -0.63 10.29
CA VAL A 333 25.00 -0.90 9.07
C VAL A 333 25.88 -1.64 8.08
N THR A 334 25.53 -2.90 7.83
CA THR A 334 26.28 -3.79 6.96
C THR A 334 25.49 -4.10 5.70
N LEU A 335 26.09 -3.83 4.55
CA LEU A 335 25.58 -4.29 3.25
C LEU A 335 26.31 -5.57 2.84
N VAL A 336 25.57 -6.67 2.81
CA VAL A 336 26.03 -7.96 2.29
C VAL A 336 25.76 -8.00 0.78
N HIS A 337 26.81 -7.75 -0.01
CA HIS A 337 26.80 -7.87 -1.47
C HIS A 337 27.56 -9.13 -1.92
N GLU A 338 27.12 -9.70 -3.03
CA GLU A 338 27.81 -10.76 -3.75
C GLU A 338 29.29 -10.45 -4.09
N ARG A 339 30.16 -11.43 -3.76
CA ARG A 339 31.62 -11.54 -3.99
C ARG A 339 32.52 -10.44 -3.44
N ALA A 340 32.99 -10.65 -2.21
CA ALA A 340 34.41 -10.40 -1.95
C ALA A 340 35.21 -11.26 -2.95
N LYS A 341 35.79 -10.62 -3.96
CA LYS A 341 36.50 -11.29 -5.08
C LYS A 341 37.66 -12.21 -4.64
N ASN A 342 37.98 -12.31 -3.35
CA ASN A 342 39.18 -12.94 -2.81
C ASN A 342 38.98 -13.76 -1.52
N THR A 343 37.77 -14.24 -1.19
CA THR A 343 37.57 -15.05 0.05
C THR A 343 36.79 -16.33 -0.21
N ASP A 344 37.34 -17.47 0.22
CA ASP A 344 36.76 -18.84 0.17
C ASP A 344 35.46 -19.05 0.98
N GLN A 345 34.81 -17.99 1.47
CA GLN A 345 33.59 -18.08 2.28
C GLN A 345 32.34 -17.83 1.43
N SER A 346 31.38 -18.76 1.48
CA SER A 346 30.08 -18.58 0.83
C SER A 346 29.27 -17.48 1.53
N ILE A 347 28.51 -16.70 0.76
CA ILE A 347 27.67 -15.59 1.24
C ILE A 347 26.73 -16.06 2.35
N LYS A 348 26.22 -17.28 2.25
CA LYS A 348 25.42 -17.93 3.29
C LYS A 348 26.14 -17.98 4.63
N LYS A 349 27.41 -18.40 4.65
CA LYS A 349 28.19 -18.48 5.89
C LYS A 349 28.45 -17.10 6.48
N THR A 350 28.77 -16.11 5.63
CA THR A 350 28.96 -14.73 6.08
C THR A 350 27.67 -14.18 6.70
N LEU A 351 26.55 -14.33 6.00
CA LEU A 351 25.24 -13.87 6.47
C LEU A 351 24.83 -14.59 7.76
N SER A 352 24.91 -15.93 7.82
CA SER A 352 24.56 -16.67 9.03
C SER A 352 25.45 -16.28 10.21
N SER A 353 26.76 -16.09 9.99
CA SER A 353 27.67 -15.62 11.03
C SER A 353 27.30 -14.21 11.51
N MET A 354 27.00 -13.27 10.61
CA MET A 354 26.57 -11.92 11.01
C MET A 354 25.27 -11.95 11.82
N ILE A 355 24.28 -12.75 11.40
CA ILE A 355 23.02 -12.90 12.13
C ILE A 355 23.25 -13.52 13.50
N GLU A 356 24.06 -14.58 13.60
CA GLU A 356 24.35 -15.28 14.87
C GLU A 356 25.03 -14.37 15.89
N HIS A 357 25.93 -13.50 15.43
CA HIS A 357 26.72 -12.63 16.31
C HIS A 357 26.11 -11.24 16.52
N SER A 358 25.01 -10.93 15.84
CA SER A 358 24.25 -9.69 16.05
C SER A 358 23.70 -9.61 17.47
N LYS A 359 23.61 -8.39 18.01
CA LYS A 359 23.15 -8.13 19.38
C LYS A 359 22.11 -7.02 19.41
N GLY A 360 21.29 -7.06 20.46
CA GLY A 360 20.30 -6.03 20.72
C GLY A 360 19.26 -5.91 19.60
N ALA A 361 18.78 -4.69 19.35
CA ALA A 361 17.77 -4.41 18.33
C ALA A 361 18.38 -4.55 16.92
N THR A 362 17.95 -5.58 16.18
CA THR A 362 18.57 -5.95 14.90
C THR A 362 17.54 -5.94 13.78
N THR A 363 17.84 -5.26 12.67
CA THR A 363 17.02 -5.31 11.46
C THR A 363 17.72 -6.04 10.33
N LEU A 364 17.11 -7.14 9.88
CA LEU A 364 17.53 -7.93 8.73
C LEU A 364 16.69 -7.52 7.51
N LEU A 365 17.28 -6.84 6.54
CA LEU A 365 16.60 -6.38 5.33
C LEU A 365 17.01 -7.22 4.13
N PHE A 366 16.05 -7.94 3.53
CA PHE A 366 16.25 -8.74 2.33
C PHE A 366 15.59 -8.08 1.12
N ASN A 367 16.41 -7.55 0.21
CA ASN A 367 15.97 -6.99 -1.06
C ASN A 367 16.41 -7.91 -2.21
N THR A 368 15.51 -8.82 -2.61
CA THR A 368 15.83 -9.87 -3.59
C THR A 368 14.58 -10.47 -4.22
N HIS A 369 14.74 -11.32 -5.24
CA HIS A 369 13.67 -12.16 -5.73
C HIS A 369 13.40 -13.33 -4.76
N GLY A 370 12.13 -13.66 -4.57
CA GLY A 370 11.74 -14.93 -3.95
C GLY A 370 11.14 -15.88 -4.96
N THR A 371 11.16 -17.16 -4.65
CA THR A 371 10.71 -18.25 -5.53
C THR A 371 9.42 -18.89 -5.00
N SER A 372 8.71 -19.60 -5.87
CA SER A 372 7.54 -20.42 -5.49
C SER A 372 7.90 -21.60 -4.57
N THR A 373 9.18 -21.94 -4.46
CA THR A 373 9.71 -22.94 -3.52
C THR A 373 10.03 -22.37 -2.13
N ASN A 374 9.62 -21.13 -1.86
CA ASN A 374 9.83 -20.43 -0.58
C ASN A 374 11.31 -20.21 -0.27
N GLU A 375 12.08 -19.81 -1.28
CA GLU A 375 13.51 -19.47 -1.15
C GLU A 375 13.75 -18.03 -1.65
N LEU A 376 14.83 -17.41 -1.19
CA LEU A 376 15.27 -16.10 -1.68
C LEU A 376 16.48 -16.29 -2.60
N LEU A 377 16.49 -15.66 -3.77
CA LEU A 377 17.62 -15.78 -4.70
C LEU A 377 18.84 -15.00 -4.18
N ILE A 378 20.03 -15.54 -4.44
CA ILE A 378 21.31 -14.85 -4.17
C ILE A 378 21.91 -14.30 -5.46
N ASP A 379 21.85 -15.09 -6.52
CA ASP A 379 22.31 -14.82 -7.89
C ASP A 379 21.31 -15.47 -8.86
N GLU A 380 21.37 -15.15 -10.16
CA GLU A 380 20.46 -15.60 -11.24
C GLU A 380 20.40 -17.13 -11.36
N GLY A 381 19.64 -17.78 -10.47
CA GLY A 381 19.28 -19.20 -10.50
C GLY A 381 20.36 -20.18 -10.03
N ARG A 382 21.46 -19.73 -9.43
CA ARG A 382 22.57 -20.61 -9.02
C ARG A 382 22.59 -20.94 -7.54
N GLU A 383 22.18 -20.00 -6.71
CA GLU A 383 22.18 -20.17 -5.26
C GLU A 383 21.00 -19.44 -4.62
N THR A 384 20.39 -20.10 -3.62
CA THR A 384 19.23 -19.58 -2.89
C THR A 384 19.46 -19.62 -1.39
N LEU A 385 18.93 -18.64 -0.65
CA LEU A 385 18.77 -18.65 0.79
C LEU A 385 17.48 -19.41 1.13
N LYS A 386 17.62 -20.45 1.92
CA LYS A 386 16.50 -21.19 2.50
C LYS A 386 16.18 -20.61 3.87
N THR A 387 14.97 -20.84 4.37
CA THR A 387 14.51 -20.35 5.68
C THR A 387 15.46 -20.71 6.83
N PHE A 388 16.04 -21.92 6.83
CA PHE A 388 17.01 -22.33 7.86
C PHE A 388 18.29 -21.46 7.88
N THR A 389 18.66 -20.81 6.77
CA THR A 389 19.86 -19.94 6.72
C THR A 389 19.70 -18.71 7.62
N ILE A 390 18.44 -18.35 7.92
CA ILE A 390 18.06 -17.26 8.82
C ILE A 390 17.63 -17.83 10.18
N ALA A 391 16.80 -18.88 10.20
CA ALA A 391 16.29 -19.45 11.45
C ALA A 391 17.37 -20.06 12.34
N ASN A 392 18.32 -20.78 11.77
CA ASN A 392 19.40 -21.42 12.53
C ASN A 392 20.27 -20.41 13.32
N PRO A 393 20.87 -19.37 12.71
CA PRO A 393 21.69 -18.41 13.45
C PRO A 393 20.89 -17.58 14.47
N LEU A 394 19.62 -17.29 14.22
CA LEU A 394 18.75 -16.64 15.21
C LEU A 394 18.44 -17.58 16.40
N MET A 395 18.17 -18.86 16.15
CA MET A 395 17.98 -19.83 17.24
C MET A 395 19.28 -20.11 17.99
N MET A 396 20.44 -20.01 17.34
CA MET A 396 21.74 -20.05 18.02
C MET A 396 21.90 -18.91 19.03
N ARG A 397 21.44 -17.68 18.72
CA ARG A 397 21.40 -16.58 19.71
C ARG A 397 20.62 -16.99 20.96
N VAL A 398 19.42 -17.56 20.79
CA VAL A 398 18.58 -18.03 21.90
C VAL A 398 19.30 -19.08 22.73
N ILE A 399 19.89 -20.09 22.08
CA ILE A 399 20.59 -21.19 22.76
C ILE A 399 21.81 -20.67 23.52
N ASN A 400 22.60 -19.78 22.91
CA ASN A 400 23.76 -19.18 23.55
C ASN A 400 23.35 -18.31 24.74
N SER A 401 22.28 -17.51 24.62
CA SER A 401 21.75 -16.75 25.75
C SER A 401 21.27 -17.65 26.89
N ALA A 402 20.65 -18.80 26.59
CA ALA A 402 20.28 -19.77 27.62
C ALA A 402 21.50 -20.41 28.30
N ILE A 403 22.53 -20.79 27.53
CA ILE A 403 23.79 -21.35 28.05
C ILE A 403 24.51 -20.33 28.95
N ASP A 404 24.50 -19.06 28.57
CA ASP A 404 25.09 -17.95 29.31
C ASP A 404 24.28 -17.53 30.55
N GLY A 405 23.09 -18.11 30.77
CA GLY A 405 22.19 -17.74 31.87
C GLY A 405 21.52 -16.37 31.68
N LYS A 406 21.41 -15.88 30.45
CA LYS A 406 20.72 -14.64 30.07
C LYS A 406 19.24 -14.91 29.75
N ASN A 407 18.47 -13.84 29.57
CA ASN A 407 17.06 -13.93 29.22
C ASN A 407 16.88 -14.38 27.75
N TYR A 408 16.86 -15.69 27.52
CA TYR A 408 16.65 -16.28 26.19
C TYR A 408 15.25 -16.04 25.63
N LYS A 409 14.25 -15.75 26.47
CA LYS A 409 12.83 -15.64 26.07
C LYS A 409 12.59 -14.43 25.17
N ASP A 410 13.31 -13.34 25.42
CA ASP A 410 13.18 -12.07 24.70
C ASP A 410 14.34 -11.82 23.73
N GLU A 411 15.26 -12.77 23.56
CA GLU A 411 16.46 -12.59 22.73
C GLU A 411 16.16 -12.18 21.28
N LEU A 412 14.98 -12.55 20.77
CA LEU A 412 14.55 -12.27 19.41
C LEU A 412 13.42 -11.24 19.30
N SER A 413 12.91 -10.68 20.41
CA SER A 413 11.77 -9.75 20.39
C SER A 413 12.09 -8.45 19.64
N ASP A 414 13.35 -8.02 19.72
CA ASP A 414 13.84 -6.79 19.11
C ASP A 414 14.48 -7.03 17.73
N VAL A 415 14.28 -8.23 17.17
CA VAL A 415 14.69 -8.55 15.80
C VAL A 415 13.52 -8.26 14.84
N THR A 416 13.82 -7.53 13.77
CA THR A 416 12.89 -7.31 12.66
C THR A 416 13.45 -7.89 11.36
N ILE A 417 12.64 -8.67 10.65
CA ILE A 417 12.98 -9.26 9.35
C ILE A 417 12.11 -8.60 8.28
N PHE A 418 12.71 -7.75 7.43
CA PHE A 418 12.03 -7.10 6.32
C PHE A 418 12.30 -7.86 5.02
N LEU A 419 11.27 -8.45 4.43
CA LEU A 419 11.31 -9.24 3.20
C LEU A 419 10.73 -8.46 2.00
N ALA A 420 11.60 -7.70 1.32
CA ALA A 420 11.30 -7.06 0.05
C ALA A 420 11.53 -8.04 -1.11
N SER A 421 10.64 -9.03 -1.23
CA SER A 421 10.72 -10.08 -2.24
C SER A 421 9.37 -10.62 -2.69
N CYS A 422 9.33 -11.18 -3.90
CA CYS A 422 8.22 -12.01 -4.38
C CYS A 422 8.03 -13.21 -3.42
N HIS A 423 6.79 -13.68 -3.22
CA HIS A 423 6.48 -14.82 -2.33
C HIS A 423 6.97 -14.67 -0.87
N SER A 424 7.30 -13.45 -0.43
CA SER A 424 7.76 -13.16 0.94
C SER A 424 6.81 -13.66 2.03
N TYR A 425 5.49 -13.66 1.79
CA TYR A 425 4.49 -14.23 2.69
C TYR A 425 4.74 -15.72 2.97
N ASN A 426 4.90 -16.54 1.91
CA ASN A 426 5.09 -17.98 2.08
C ASN A 426 6.45 -18.27 2.73
N PHE A 427 7.47 -17.48 2.38
CA PHE A 427 8.77 -17.54 3.05
C PHE A 427 8.63 -17.30 4.56
N ALA A 428 7.86 -16.30 4.98
CA ALA A 428 7.62 -16.01 6.40
C ALA A 428 6.92 -17.17 7.13
N LYS A 429 5.90 -17.81 6.53
CA LYS A 429 5.24 -18.99 7.12
C LYS A 429 6.16 -20.21 7.19
N GLU A 430 7.03 -20.43 6.20
CA GLU A 430 8.05 -21.49 6.29
C GLU A 430 9.16 -21.15 7.28
N LEU A 431 9.45 -19.86 7.50
CA LEU A 431 10.42 -19.41 8.49
C LEU A 431 9.96 -19.74 9.92
N GLU A 432 8.67 -19.58 10.23
CA GLU A 432 8.07 -20.01 11.50
C GLU A 432 8.32 -21.50 11.78
N ARG A 433 8.09 -22.36 10.79
CA ARG A 433 8.35 -23.81 10.91
C ARG A 433 9.84 -24.10 11.08
N ALA A 434 10.68 -23.36 10.36
CA ALA A 434 12.13 -23.50 10.48
C ALA A 434 12.62 -23.13 11.88
N PHE A 435 12.11 -22.06 12.51
CA PHE A 435 12.45 -21.71 13.89
C PHE A 435 12.21 -22.87 14.87
N ARG A 436 11.04 -23.50 14.81
CA ARG A 436 10.72 -24.66 15.68
C ARG A 436 11.62 -25.86 15.40
N SER A 437 11.88 -26.16 14.13
CA SER A 437 12.76 -27.26 13.72
C SER A 437 14.19 -27.04 14.22
N GLU A 438 14.76 -25.87 13.96
CA GLU A 438 16.13 -25.51 14.33
C GLU A 438 16.28 -25.46 15.86
N PHE A 439 15.31 -24.91 16.60
CA PHE A 439 15.34 -24.94 18.06
C PHE A 439 15.44 -26.38 18.60
N ASN A 440 14.60 -27.30 18.10
CA ASN A 440 14.62 -28.70 18.56
C ASN A 440 15.94 -29.40 18.22
N PHE A 441 16.48 -29.14 17.02
CA PHE A 441 17.77 -29.67 16.60
C PHE A 441 18.91 -29.15 17.49
N LEU A 442 18.97 -27.83 17.74
CA LEU A 442 20.00 -27.19 18.54
C LEU A 442 19.90 -27.58 20.01
N LYS A 443 18.70 -27.59 20.60
CA LYS A 443 18.47 -28.07 21.98
C LYS A 443 19.01 -29.48 22.19
N LYS A 444 18.80 -30.38 21.22
CA LYS A 444 19.36 -31.74 21.25
C LYS A 444 20.88 -31.73 21.11
N THR A 445 21.42 -30.92 20.21
CA THR A 445 22.85 -30.80 19.94
C THR A 445 23.62 -30.27 21.14
N TYR A 446 23.06 -29.29 21.86
CA TYR A 446 23.65 -28.64 23.02
C TYR A 446 23.08 -29.14 24.35
N GLN A 447 22.44 -30.31 24.36
CA GLN A 447 21.76 -30.86 25.54
C GLN A 447 22.68 -30.92 26.77
N ASP A 448 23.97 -31.19 26.57
CA ASP A 448 24.95 -31.30 27.64
C ASP A 448 25.28 -29.97 28.31
N LEU A 449 25.26 -28.87 27.55
CA LEU A 449 25.45 -27.51 28.08
C LEU A 449 24.16 -26.98 28.72
N LEU A 450 23.00 -27.47 28.28
CA LEU A 450 21.68 -27.07 28.75
C LEU A 450 21.15 -27.92 29.91
N ARG A 451 21.93 -28.86 30.48
CA ARG A 451 21.46 -29.82 31.50
C ARG A 451 20.82 -29.19 32.75
N HIS A 452 21.10 -27.92 33.01
CA HIS A 452 20.60 -27.18 34.18
C HIS A 452 19.58 -26.08 33.83
N VAL A 453 19.23 -25.93 32.55
CA VAL A 453 18.31 -24.89 32.07
C VAL A 453 17.20 -25.55 31.26
N GLU A 454 15.99 -25.54 31.79
CA GLU A 454 14.81 -25.94 31.05
C GLU A 454 14.40 -24.81 30.10
N ILE A 455 14.65 -24.99 28.81
CA ILE A 455 14.19 -24.06 27.77
C ILE A 455 13.02 -24.66 26.99
N SER A 456 12.01 -23.84 26.73
CA SER A 456 10.84 -24.19 25.91
C SER A 456 10.74 -23.28 24.70
N TYR A 457 10.40 -23.86 23.55
CA TYR A 457 10.16 -23.09 22.32
C TYR A 457 8.96 -22.16 22.47
N ASP A 458 7.90 -22.66 23.11
CA ASP A 458 6.63 -21.95 23.29
C ASP A 458 6.73 -20.80 24.32
N GLU A 459 7.94 -20.46 24.78
CA GLU A 459 8.21 -19.29 25.62
C GLU A 459 9.07 -18.23 24.92
N ILE A 460 9.60 -18.52 23.73
CA ILE A 460 10.48 -17.61 22.99
C ILE A 460 9.60 -16.63 22.20
N ASN A 461 9.77 -15.34 22.44
CA ASN A 461 9.19 -14.30 21.60
C ASN A 461 9.95 -14.26 20.28
N LEU A 462 9.29 -14.64 19.18
CA LEU A 462 9.90 -14.67 17.85
C LEU A 462 10.15 -13.24 17.30
N PRO A 463 10.92 -13.09 16.22
CA PRO A 463 11.09 -11.81 15.53
C PRO A 463 9.79 -11.27 14.92
N THR A 464 9.71 -9.96 14.72
CA THR A 464 8.71 -9.38 13.81
C THR A 464 9.14 -9.64 12.36
N VAL A 465 8.22 -10.05 11.50
CA VAL A 465 8.49 -10.25 10.07
C VAL A 465 7.58 -9.34 9.26
N ILE A 466 8.15 -8.59 8.31
CA ILE A 466 7.43 -7.71 7.39
C ILE A 466 7.59 -8.27 5.99
N THR A 467 6.48 -8.46 5.27
CA THR A 467 6.44 -9.00 3.91
C THR A 467 5.80 -8.00 2.97
N MET A 468 6.23 -7.97 1.71
CA MET A 468 5.61 -7.13 0.67
C MET A 468 4.40 -7.80 -0.01
N ALA A 469 3.99 -8.96 0.49
CA ALA A 469 2.86 -9.73 0.01
C ALA A 469 1.99 -10.20 1.18
N ASN A 470 0.69 -10.23 0.94
CA ASN A 470 -0.32 -10.92 1.74
C ASN A 470 -0.54 -12.36 1.23
N LYS A 471 -1.26 -13.23 1.97
CA LYS A 471 -1.55 -14.60 1.51
C LYS A 471 -2.30 -14.59 0.17
N GLY A 472 -1.79 -15.35 -0.79
CA GLY A 472 -2.37 -15.41 -2.14
C GLY A 472 -2.20 -14.10 -2.91
N SER A 473 -1.29 -13.24 -2.49
CA SER A 473 -0.86 -12.05 -3.22
C SER A 473 0.56 -12.25 -3.71
N VAL A 474 0.88 -11.71 -4.89
CA VAL A 474 2.25 -11.61 -5.38
C VAL A 474 2.72 -10.16 -5.33
N THR A 475 4.01 -9.96 -5.15
CA THR A 475 4.64 -8.63 -5.21
C THR A 475 5.20 -8.43 -6.62
N PHE A 476 4.83 -7.34 -7.27
CA PHE A 476 5.41 -6.94 -8.55
C PHE A 476 6.49 -5.89 -8.32
N SER A 477 7.65 -6.12 -8.95
CA SER A 477 8.77 -5.19 -9.02
C SER A 477 9.43 -4.85 -7.68
N SER A 478 10.53 -4.09 -7.73
CA SER A 478 11.16 -3.47 -6.55
C SER A 478 10.39 -2.22 -6.06
N ALA A 479 9.05 -2.23 -6.17
CA ALA A 479 8.17 -1.12 -5.82
C ALA A 479 8.46 -0.57 -4.43
N CYS A 480 8.68 -1.47 -3.47
CA CYS A 480 9.11 -1.17 -2.11
C CYS A 480 10.27 -0.15 -2.04
N ILE A 481 11.37 -0.44 -2.77
CA ILE A 481 12.59 0.37 -2.74
C ILE A 481 12.40 1.67 -3.51
N GLY A 482 11.63 1.63 -4.60
CA GLY A 482 11.24 2.81 -5.35
C GLY A 482 10.47 3.82 -4.49
N GLU A 483 9.50 3.36 -3.71
CA GLU A 483 8.72 4.24 -2.83
C GLU A 483 9.54 4.75 -1.64
N LEU A 484 10.38 3.91 -1.01
CA LEU A 484 11.32 4.37 0.02
C LEU A 484 12.24 5.49 -0.50
N LYS A 485 12.69 5.40 -1.76
CA LYS A 485 13.49 6.47 -2.38
C LYS A 485 12.73 7.77 -2.53
N LYS A 486 11.45 7.72 -2.92
CA LYS A 486 10.62 8.92 -3.06
C LYS A 486 10.40 9.62 -1.72
N HIS A 487 10.27 8.85 -0.63
CA HIS A 487 10.02 9.34 0.72
C HIS A 487 11.28 9.59 1.56
N ARG A 488 12.50 9.49 0.98
CA ARG A 488 13.73 9.59 1.77
C ARG A 488 13.81 10.85 2.63
N LYS A 489 13.36 12.02 2.14
CA LYS A 489 13.49 13.25 2.92
C LYS A 489 12.50 13.27 4.07
N SER A 490 11.25 12.82 3.88
CA SER A 490 10.28 12.70 4.97
C SER A 490 10.75 11.71 6.02
N ILE A 491 11.26 10.54 5.63
CA ILE A 491 11.83 9.54 6.54
C ILE A 491 13.00 10.14 7.35
N ASN A 492 13.96 10.80 6.69
CA ASN A 492 15.10 11.43 7.39
C ASN A 492 14.66 12.57 8.33
N ARG A 493 13.60 13.30 8.01
CA ARG A 493 13.05 14.35 8.90
C ARG A 493 12.32 13.75 10.10
N GLN A 494 11.64 12.62 9.92
CA GLN A 494 11.03 11.83 10.99
C GLN A 494 12.11 11.21 11.89
N GLY A 495 13.29 10.94 11.33
CA GLY A 495 14.45 10.38 12.03
C GLY A 495 14.34 8.87 12.25
N THR A 496 13.28 8.24 11.76
CA THR A 496 13.06 6.80 11.88
C THR A 496 12.23 6.28 10.71
N LEU A 497 12.47 5.02 10.34
CA LEU A 497 11.57 4.20 9.56
C LEU A 497 10.78 3.32 10.55
N ASP A 498 9.49 3.60 10.73
CA ASP A 498 8.63 2.89 11.66
C ASP A 498 7.44 2.22 10.97
N GLY A 499 6.68 1.44 11.73
CA GLY A 499 5.48 0.78 11.22
C GLY A 499 4.41 1.77 10.75
N ALA A 500 4.29 2.96 11.35
CA ALA A 500 3.36 3.99 10.90
C ALA A 500 3.68 4.44 9.47
N PHE A 501 4.96 4.69 9.15
CA PHE A 501 5.42 4.99 7.79
C PHE A 501 5.03 3.89 6.80
N LEU A 502 5.32 2.63 7.15
CA LEU A 502 5.01 1.49 6.28
C LEU A 502 3.51 1.35 6.03
N LEU A 503 2.68 1.64 7.03
CA LEU A 503 1.25 1.42 6.99
C LEU A 503 0.43 2.57 6.38
N GLN A 504 0.76 3.81 6.71
CA GLN A 504 -0.06 4.99 6.35
C GLN A 504 0.51 5.75 5.15
N SER A 505 1.78 5.57 4.80
CA SER A 505 2.37 6.19 3.60
C SER A 505 2.72 5.14 2.56
N MET A 506 3.53 4.14 2.93
CA MET A 506 4.06 3.21 1.95
C MET A 506 3.01 2.23 1.41
N GLN A 507 2.21 1.62 2.28
CA GLN A 507 1.20 0.62 1.90
C GLN A 507 0.21 1.16 0.85
N PRO A 508 -0.40 2.36 1.00
CA PRO A 508 -1.23 2.93 -0.05
C PRO A 508 -0.51 3.17 -1.38
N ASP A 509 0.75 3.62 -1.35
CA ASP A 509 1.56 3.87 -2.56
C ASP A 509 1.85 2.56 -3.32
N VAL A 510 2.12 1.47 -2.58
CA VAL A 510 2.46 0.18 -3.19
C VAL A 510 1.28 -0.75 -3.38
N TYR A 511 0.08 -0.45 -2.85
CA TYR A 511 -1.06 -1.39 -2.80
C TYR A 511 -1.43 -1.99 -4.16
N GLY A 512 -1.26 -1.22 -5.24
CA GLY A 512 -1.51 -1.69 -6.60
C GLY A 512 -0.56 -2.78 -7.10
N THR A 513 0.61 -2.94 -6.46
CA THR A 513 1.68 -3.86 -6.87
C THR A 513 2.16 -4.79 -5.75
N SER A 514 1.86 -4.45 -4.50
CA SER A 514 2.32 -5.09 -3.27
C SER A 514 1.20 -5.02 -2.23
N ASP A 515 1.27 -5.85 -1.19
CA ASP A 515 0.33 -5.77 -0.08
C ASP A 515 1.10 -6.09 1.21
N ILE A 516 1.58 -5.04 1.88
CA ILE A 516 2.42 -5.16 3.06
C ILE A 516 1.66 -5.90 4.15
N THR A 517 2.22 -7.01 4.59
CA THR A 517 1.72 -7.80 5.71
C THR A 517 2.83 -7.89 6.75
N PHE A 518 2.45 -7.95 8.01
CA PHE A 518 3.40 -8.04 9.11
C PHE A 518 2.92 -9.08 10.12
N PHE A 519 3.90 -9.84 10.60
CA PHE A 519 3.75 -10.89 11.59
C PHE A 519 4.38 -10.36 12.86
N ASN A 520 3.57 -10.21 13.91
CA ASN A 520 4.12 -9.93 15.22
C ASN A 520 4.66 -11.24 15.80
N GLY A 521 5.87 -11.20 16.34
CA GLY A 521 6.40 -12.34 17.04
C GLY A 521 5.68 -12.49 18.37
N ASP A 522 5.04 -13.63 18.57
CA ASP A 522 4.53 -14.05 19.87
C ASP A 522 5.29 -15.31 20.32
N LYS A 523 4.96 -15.80 21.50
CA LYS A 523 5.56 -16.97 22.14
C LYS A 523 5.45 -18.22 21.27
N GLY A 524 6.58 -18.60 20.66
CA GLY A 524 6.70 -19.77 19.79
C GLY A 524 5.88 -19.69 18.51
N ASN A 525 5.44 -18.50 18.10
CA ASN A 525 4.60 -18.33 16.93
C ASN A 525 4.84 -16.99 16.21
N LEU A 526 4.74 -17.01 14.88
CA LEU A 526 4.63 -15.79 14.09
C LEU A 526 3.14 -15.53 13.87
N GLU A 527 2.56 -14.71 14.75
CA GLU A 527 1.19 -14.30 14.59
C GLU A 527 1.12 -13.28 13.47
N GLU A 528 0.59 -13.71 12.32
CA GLU A 528 0.00 -12.74 11.42
C GLU A 528 -0.99 -11.95 12.25
N ILE A 529 -0.99 -10.65 12.09
CA ILE A 529 -1.98 -9.87 12.79
C ILE A 529 -3.34 -10.32 12.27
N GLY A 530 -4.03 -11.05 13.17
CA GLY A 530 -5.20 -11.87 12.90
C GLY A 530 -5.25 -13.22 13.58
N MET A 531 -4.49 -13.53 14.66
CA MET A 531 -4.77 -14.74 15.45
C MET A 531 -4.60 -14.48 16.95
N THR A 532 -5.54 -14.96 17.77
CA THR A 532 -5.26 -15.37 19.17
C THR A 532 -5.77 -16.81 19.27
N PRO A 533 -5.06 -17.74 19.93
CA PRO A 533 -5.57 -19.08 20.15
C PRO A 533 -6.93 -19.03 20.83
N VAL A 534 -7.94 -19.64 20.20
CA VAL A 534 -9.15 -20.03 20.91
C VAL A 534 -8.70 -21.00 21.99
N THR A 535 -8.68 -20.55 23.24
CA THR A 535 -8.61 -21.44 24.39
C THR A 535 -9.86 -22.30 24.32
N THR A 536 -9.72 -23.50 23.76
CA THR A 536 -10.72 -24.54 23.90
C THR A 536 -10.76 -24.86 25.38
N HIS A 537 -11.79 -24.37 26.08
CA HIS A 537 -12.17 -24.95 27.35
C HIS A 537 -12.55 -26.40 27.08
N THR A 538 -11.60 -27.31 27.23
CA THR A 538 -11.88 -28.72 27.47
C THR A 538 -12.74 -28.77 28.72
N LYS A 539 -14.05 -28.93 28.52
CA LYS A 539 -14.92 -29.41 29.60
C LYS A 539 -14.38 -30.77 29.98
N ALA A 540 -13.79 -30.85 31.17
CA ALA A 540 -13.58 -32.11 31.84
C ALA A 540 -14.96 -32.77 31.99
N SER A 541 -15.14 -33.89 31.29
CA SER A 541 -16.20 -34.86 31.55
C SER A 541 -15.70 -35.91 32.52
#